data_AF-A0A8H6XT56-F1
#
_entry.id   AF-A0A8H6XT56-F1
#
_cell.length_a   1.000
_cell.length_b   1.000
_cell.length_c   1.000
_cell.angle_alpha   90.00
_cell.angle_beta   90.00
_cell.angle_gamma   90.00
#
_symmetry.space_group_name_H-M   'P 1'
#
loop_
_entity.id
_entity.type
_entity.pdbx_description
1 polymer ?
#
loop_
_entity_poly.entity_id
_entity_poly.type
_entity_poly.pdbx_seq_one_letter_code
_entity_poly.pdbx_strand_id
1 'polypeptide(L)'
;MILQAKPVQEHWADWQDVVCDKLAKIQLSHLMGAELRLEPATFSSTEHNPTVVALTAKVIASGGKPYYIPAGVSDHPLGGLGFARWAFEVVDFVTCTAQVELSMSLKRKKKYNFP
;
A
#
# COMPACT_ATOMS: atom_id res chain seq x y z
N MET A 1 -1.07 19.92 -13.26
CA MET A 1 0.26 19.52 -12.74
C MET A 1 0.32 18.01 -12.77
N ILE A 2 1.31 17.41 -13.45
CA ILE A 2 1.46 15.95 -13.54
C ILE A 2 2.50 15.54 -12.50
N LEU A 3 2.16 14.61 -11.60
CA LEU A 3 3.10 14.04 -10.63
C LEU A 3 3.94 12.97 -11.30
N GLN A 4 5.19 12.83 -10.86
CA GLN A 4 6.13 11.82 -11.33
C GLN A 4 6.46 10.87 -10.18
N ALA A 5 6.53 9.56 -10.45
CA ALA A 5 6.86 8.55 -9.46
C ALA A 5 8.28 8.02 -9.72
N LYS A 6 9.10 7.98 -8.66
CA LYS A 6 10.48 7.46 -8.71
C LYS A 6 10.68 6.37 -7.65
N PRO A 7 10.13 5.16 -7.86
CA PRO A 7 10.27 4.05 -6.92
C PRO A 7 11.71 3.52 -6.87
N VAL A 8 12.20 3.27 -5.65
CA VAL A 8 13.47 2.57 -5.39
C VAL A 8 13.15 1.12 -5.05
N GLN A 9 13.70 0.19 -5.82
CA GLN A 9 13.52 -1.24 -5.62
C GLN A 9 14.85 -1.85 -5.18
N GLU A 10 14.96 -2.12 -3.89
CA GLU A 10 16.12 -2.77 -3.28
C GLU A 10 16.04 -4.30 -3.40
N HIS A 11 17.19 -4.94 -3.26
CA HIS A 11 17.29 -6.40 -3.16
C HIS A 11 17.12 -6.83 -1.70
N TRP A 12 15.87 -7.18 -1.33
CA TRP A 12 15.49 -7.53 0.05
C TRP A 12 15.52 -9.01 0.35
N ALA A 13 15.37 -9.86 -0.65
CA ALA A 13 15.37 -11.31 -0.51
C ALA A 13 16.42 -11.90 -1.44
N ASP A 14 17.29 -12.75 -0.90
CA ASP A 14 18.27 -13.51 -1.66
C ASP A 14 17.58 -14.65 -2.41
N TRP A 15 16.82 -14.25 -3.43
CA TRP A 15 16.10 -15.14 -4.34
C TRP A 15 16.56 -14.82 -5.76
N GLN A 16 17.37 -15.71 -6.31
CA GLN A 16 17.98 -15.54 -7.62
C GLN A 16 17.10 -16.19 -8.68
N ASP A 17 16.10 -15.43 -9.13
CA ASP A 17 15.33 -15.75 -10.33
C ASP A 17 15.48 -14.62 -11.35
N VAL A 18 15.73 -15.00 -12.60
CA VAL A 18 15.96 -14.09 -13.73
C VAL A 18 14.76 -13.19 -14.06
N VAL A 19 13.59 -13.50 -13.50
CA VAL A 19 12.35 -12.73 -13.72
C VAL A 19 11.91 -11.86 -12.54
N CYS A 20 12.47 -12.05 -11.33
CA CYS A 20 12.01 -11.36 -10.12
C CYS A 20 12.16 -9.84 -10.21
N ASP A 21 13.16 -9.35 -10.94
CA ASP A 21 13.45 -7.94 -11.16
C ASP A 21 12.73 -7.33 -12.38
N LYS A 22 11.87 -8.10 -13.06
CA LYS A 22 11.25 -7.71 -14.34
C LYS A 22 9.74 -7.83 -14.38
N LEU A 23 9.16 -8.84 -13.73
CA LEU A 23 7.74 -9.17 -13.86
C LEU A 23 6.88 -8.66 -12.69
N ALA A 24 5.57 -8.85 -12.82
CA ALA A 24 4.57 -8.53 -11.80
C ALA A 24 4.58 -7.04 -11.38
N LYS A 25 4.89 -6.74 -10.12
CA LYS A 25 4.79 -5.37 -9.57
C LYS A 25 5.76 -4.40 -10.26
N ILE A 26 6.97 -4.86 -10.57
CA ILE A 26 7.98 -4.05 -11.27
C ILE A 26 7.53 -3.74 -12.70
N GLN A 27 6.97 -4.73 -13.40
CA GLN A 27 6.39 -4.53 -14.72
C GLN A 27 5.27 -3.48 -14.71
N LEU A 28 4.41 -3.51 -13.69
CA LEU A 28 3.33 -2.53 -13.56
C LEU A 28 3.87 -1.11 -13.36
N SER A 29 4.93 -0.93 -12.56
CA SER A 29 5.60 0.37 -12.40
C SER A 29 6.10 0.93 -13.73
N HIS A 30 6.72 0.10 -14.57
CA HIS A 30 7.11 0.51 -15.92
C HIS A 30 5.90 0.89 -16.80
N LEU A 31 4.83 0.09 -16.76
CA LEU A 31 3.61 0.36 -17.54
C LEU A 31 2.93 1.66 -17.12
N MET A 32 2.97 2.00 -15.83
CA MET A 32 2.45 3.26 -15.28
C MET A 32 3.38 4.46 -15.53
N GLY A 33 4.53 4.27 -16.19
CA GLY A 33 5.47 5.35 -16.51
C GLY A 33 6.32 5.81 -15.32
N ALA A 34 6.49 4.98 -14.28
CA ALA A 34 7.35 5.29 -13.16
C ALA A 34 8.84 5.14 -13.55
N GLU A 35 9.69 6.04 -13.06
CA GLU A 35 11.15 5.98 -13.25
C GLU A 35 11.74 5.08 -12.16
N LEU A 36 11.77 3.77 -12.43
CA LEU A 36 12.23 2.75 -11.49
C LEU A 36 13.75 2.75 -11.36
N ARG A 37 14.23 2.60 -10.12
CA ARG A 37 15.65 2.39 -9.83
C ARG A 37 15.85 1.07 -9.09
N LEU A 38 16.52 0.12 -9.74
CA LEU A 38 16.94 -1.13 -9.13
C LEU A 38 18.26 -0.90 -8.38
N GLU A 39 18.28 -1.15 -7.07
CA GLU A 39 19.48 -1.04 -6.24
C GLU A 39 19.95 -2.41 -5.75
N PRO A 40 21.23 -2.76 -5.97
CA PRO A 40 21.80 -4.02 -5.50
C PRO A 40 22.09 -4.03 -3.98
N ALA A 41 21.92 -2.90 -3.29
CA ALA A 41 22.14 -2.79 -1.85
C ALA A 41 21.14 -3.66 -1.06
N THR A 42 21.64 -4.28 0.01
CA THR A 42 20.86 -5.10 0.94
C THR A 42 20.01 -4.22 1.87
N PHE A 43 18.74 -4.60 1.98
CA PHE A 43 17.67 -4.09 2.85
C PHE A 43 18.00 -2.93 3.81
N SER A 44 17.30 -1.80 3.63
CA SER A 44 17.18 -0.76 4.66
C SER A 44 15.70 -0.41 4.90
N SER A 45 15.19 -0.68 6.10
CA SER A 45 13.82 -0.31 6.51
C SER A 45 13.69 1.15 6.95
N THR A 46 14.79 1.88 7.08
CA THR A 46 14.84 3.18 7.75
C THR A 46 14.82 4.35 6.75
N GLU A 47 14.22 5.47 7.18
CA GLU A 47 14.21 6.77 6.48
C GLU A 47 15.59 7.30 6.01
N HIS A 48 16.68 6.70 6.47
CA HIS A 48 18.06 7.09 6.18
C HIS A 48 18.73 6.24 5.09
N ASN A 49 17.98 5.54 4.24
CA ASN A 49 18.58 4.87 3.09
C ASN A 49 19.36 5.90 2.24
N PRO A 50 20.68 5.75 2.07
CA PRO A 50 21.51 6.68 1.31
C PRO A 50 21.02 6.85 -0.14
N THR A 51 20.41 5.81 -0.72
CA THR A 51 19.82 5.84 -2.06
C THR A 51 18.65 6.82 -2.12
N VAL A 52 17.74 6.76 -1.14
CA VAL A 52 16.56 7.63 -1.09
C VAL A 52 16.99 9.08 -0.88
N VAL A 53 17.96 9.33 -0.01
CA VAL A 53 18.53 10.66 0.22
C VAL A 53 19.14 11.21 -1.07
N ALA A 54 19.96 10.42 -1.77
CA ALA A 54 20.55 10.81 -3.04
C ALA A 54 19.49 11.06 -4.14
N LEU A 55 18.43 10.24 -4.19
CA LEU A 55 17.33 10.42 -5.14
C LEU A 55 16.55 11.71 -4.85
N THR A 56 16.25 11.97 -3.58
CA THR A 56 15.55 13.18 -3.14
C THR A 56 16.34 14.44 -3.50
N ALA A 57 17.65 14.43 -3.23
CA ALA A 57 18.55 15.51 -3.62
C ALA A 57 18.58 15.74 -5.15
N LYS A 58 18.61 14.67 -5.95
CA LYS A 58 18.52 14.76 -7.42
C LYS A 58 17.21 15.41 -7.89
N VAL A 59 16.07 15.05 -7.29
CA VAL A 59 14.77 15.64 -7.63
C VAL A 59 14.76 17.14 -7.33
N ILE A 60 15.27 17.54 -6.15
CA ILE A 60 15.39 18.96 -5.78
C ILE A 60 16.31 19.70 -6.76
N ALA A 61 17.47 19.13 -7.11
CA ALA A 61 18.41 19.73 -8.05
C ALA A 61 17.82 19.91 -9.46
N SER A 62 16.90 19.02 -9.88
CA SER A 62 16.14 19.16 -11.14
C SER A 62 14.99 20.16 -11.07
N GLY A 63 14.81 20.88 -9.96
CA GLY A 63 13.71 21.83 -9.76
C GLY A 63 12.38 21.21 -9.34
N GLY A 64 12.38 19.93 -8.96
CA GLY A 64 11.20 19.22 -8.47
C GLY A 64 10.98 19.41 -6.97
N LYS A 65 9.77 19.08 -6.50
CA LYS A 65 9.41 19.03 -5.07
C LYS A 65 9.11 17.57 -4.68
N PRO A 66 10.08 16.83 -4.11
CA PRO A 66 9.86 15.44 -3.75
C PRO A 66 8.87 15.33 -2.59
N TYR A 67 8.04 14.28 -2.63
CA TYR A 67 7.22 13.83 -1.51
C TYR A 67 7.68 12.43 -1.15
N TYR A 68 8.33 12.30 0.01
CA TYR A 68 8.91 11.04 0.43
C TYR A 68 7.84 10.12 1.04
N ILE A 69 7.80 8.87 0.58
CA ILE A 69 6.94 7.82 1.12
C ILE A 69 7.86 6.67 1.55
N PRO A 70 7.99 6.40 2.86
CA PRO A 70 8.87 5.34 3.35
C PRO A 70 8.33 3.95 3.00
N ALA A 71 9.20 2.95 3.16
CA ALA A 71 8.85 1.54 2.98
C ALA A 71 7.55 1.19 3.71
N GLY A 72 6.55 0.68 2.98
CA GLY A 72 5.25 0.30 3.56
C GLY A 72 4.44 1.44 4.18
N VAL A 73 4.89 2.70 4.08
CA VAL A 73 4.30 3.88 4.74
C VAL A 73 4.35 3.82 6.27
N SER A 74 5.06 2.85 6.87
CA SER A 74 5.01 2.59 8.32
C SER A 74 5.57 3.74 9.15
N ASP A 75 6.67 4.33 8.70
CA ASP A 75 7.41 5.36 9.44
C ASP A 75 6.86 6.77 9.15
N HIS A 76 5.89 6.89 8.25
CA HIS A 76 5.27 8.17 7.93
C HIS A 76 4.35 8.61 9.08
N PRO A 77 4.33 9.91 9.46
CA PRO A 77 3.46 10.40 10.55
C PRO A 77 1.96 10.08 10.38
N LEU A 78 1.52 9.88 9.13
CA LEU A 78 0.14 9.51 8.77
C LEU A 78 -0.04 8.03 8.41
N GLY A 79 0.99 7.20 8.54
CA GLY A 79 1.01 5.81 8.05
C GLY A 79 -0.05 4.90 8.65
N GLY A 80 -0.35 5.08 9.93
CA GLY A 80 -1.35 4.26 10.65
C GLY A 80 -2.80 4.66 10.42
N LEU A 81 -3.07 5.82 9.82
CA LEU A 81 -4.44 6.36 9.72
C LEU A 81 -5.36 5.49 8.85
N GLY A 82 -4.82 4.86 7.82
CA GLY A 82 -5.60 3.95 6.95
C GLY A 82 -6.16 2.76 7.72
N PHE A 83 -5.31 2.05 8.46
CA PHE A 83 -5.75 0.91 9.28
C PHE A 83 -6.64 1.34 10.46
N ALA A 84 -6.39 2.51 11.05
CA ALA A 84 -7.28 3.06 12.08
C ALA A 84 -8.70 3.29 11.53
N ARG A 85 -8.84 3.81 10.31
CA ARG A 85 -10.14 3.94 9.65
C ARG A 85 -10.75 2.59 9.31
N TRP A 86 -9.94 1.68 8.77
CA TRP A 86 -10.38 0.33 8.41
C TRP A 86 -11.00 -0.44 9.60
N ALA A 87 -10.52 -0.23 10.82
CA ALA A 87 -11.14 -0.83 12.00
C ALA A 87 -12.63 -0.48 12.15
N PHE A 88 -13.04 0.75 11.82
CA PHE A 88 -14.44 1.14 11.82
C PHE A 88 -15.22 0.50 10.67
N GLU A 89 -14.60 0.33 9.50
CA GLU A 89 -15.21 -0.37 8.37
C GLU A 89 -15.50 -1.84 8.70
N VAL A 90 -14.62 -2.50 9.44
CA VAL A 90 -14.84 -3.86 9.94
C VAL A 90 -16.04 -3.90 10.89
N VAL A 91 -16.15 -2.94 11.82
CA VAL A 91 -17.29 -2.84 12.72
C VAL A 91 -18.60 -2.63 11.96
N ASP A 92 -18.62 -1.71 11.00
CA ASP A 92 -19.80 -1.48 10.14
C ASP A 92 -20.18 -2.74 9.37
N PHE A 93 -19.20 -3.47 8.83
CA PHE A 93 -19.44 -4.73 8.12
C PHE A 93 -20.05 -5.81 9.03
N VAL A 94 -19.48 -6.02 10.23
CA VAL A 94 -19.96 -7.03 11.18
C VAL A 94 -21.34 -6.67 11.73
N THR A 95 -21.60 -5.39 12.01
CA THR A 95 -22.89 -4.94 12.52
C THR A 95 -23.99 -5.02 11.46
N CYS A 96 -23.70 -4.61 10.21
CA CYS A 96 -24.63 -4.72 9.09
C CYS A 96 -25.04 -6.18 8.81
N THR A 97 -24.06 -7.09 8.79
CA THR A 97 -24.32 -8.52 8.57
C THR A 97 -25.20 -9.12 9.68
N ALA A 98 -24.87 -8.86 10.95
CA ALA A 98 -25.68 -9.29 12.09
C ALA A 98 -27.12 -8.76 12.03
N GLN A 99 -27.30 -7.48 11.67
CA GLN A 99 -28.62 -6.84 11.60
C GLN A 99 -29.48 -7.41 10.46
N VAL A 100 -28.87 -7.72 9.31
CA VAL A 100 -29.52 -8.39 8.19
C VAL A 100 -29.97 -9.80 8.58
N GLU A 101 -29.12 -10.59 9.23
CA GLU A 101 -29.47 -11.94 9.73
C GLU A 101 -30.64 -11.90 10.72
N LEU A 102 -30.60 -10.97 11.68
CA LEU A 102 -31.65 -10.80 12.68
C LEU A 102 -32.99 -10.44 12.02
N SER A 103 -32.95 -9.52 11.04
CA SER A 103 -34.13 -9.11 10.27
C SER A 103 -34.74 -10.26 9.45
N MET A 104 -33.89 -11.11 8.85
CA MET A 104 -34.33 -12.28 8.09
C MET A 104 -34.93 -13.35 9.01
N SER A 105 -34.32 -13.59 10.18
CA SER A 105 -34.82 -14.52 11.20
C SER A 105 -36.20 -14.08 11.74
N LEU A 106 -36.36 -12.80 12.05
CA LEU A 106 -37.64 -12.22 12.47
C LEU A 106 -38.71 -12.35 11.38
N LYS A 107 -38.39 -12.05 10.11
CA LYS A 107 -39.31 -12.23 8.98
C LYS A 107 -39.72 -13.70 8.80
N ARG A 108 -38.78 -14.65 8.96
CA ARG A 108 -39.08 -16.10 8.92
C ARG A 108 -40.00 -16.52 10.05
N LYS A 109 -39.70 -16.15 11.31
CA LYS A 109 -40.58 -16.45 12.46
C LYS A 109 -42.00 -15.91 12.26
N LYS A 110 -42.14 -14.70 11.72
CA LYS A 110 -43.44 -14.09 11.45
C LYS A 110 -44.21 -14.78 10.30
N LYS A 111 -43.50 -15.37 9.32
CA LYS A 111 -44.09 -16.06 8.16
C LYS A 111 -44.51 -17.50 8.46
N TYR A 112 -43.84 -18.17 9.39
CA TYR A 112 -44.09 -19.58 9.73
C TYR A 112 -44.74 -19.79 11.11
N ASN A 113 -45.13 -18.73 11.82
CA ASN A 113 -46.00 -18.85 12.99
C ASN A 113 -47.42 -19.19 12.53
N PHE A 114 -47.76 -20.48 12.54
CA PHE A 114 -49.14 -20.95 12.63
C PHE A 114 -49.62 -20.81 14.09
N PRO A 115 -50.94 -20.63 14.35
CA PRO A 115 -51.49 -20.72 15.70
C PRO A 115 -51.19 -22.08 16.35
#